data_AF-A0A839GKG6-F1
#
_entry.id   AF-A0A839GKG6-F1
#
_cell.length_a   1.000
_cell.length_b   1.000
_cell.length_c   1.000
_cell.angle_alpha   90.00
_cell.angle_beta   90.00
_cell.angle_gamma   90.00
#
_symmetry.space_group_name_H-M   'P 1'
#
loop_
_entity.id
_entity.type
_entity.pdbx_description
1 polymer ?
#
loop_
_entity_poly.entity_id
_entity_poly.type
_entity_poly.pdbx_seq_one_letter_code
_entity_poly.pdbx_strand_id
1 'polypeptide(L)'
;MAKHTLTPEMDHALKQFAERLPEPEQQKPGVVQAPRTGAEILAENPEIRDKDGKPLNPEKHYYLAETHTRINHLRRLRKAFRKGGKDAVVEYLRPYEKFLHTPETEAAQ
;
A
#
# COMPACT_ATOMS: atom_id res chain seq x y z
N MET A 1 -4.62 -17.29 21.12
CA MET A 1 -4.51 -15.81 21.13
C MET A 1 -5.91 -15.24 21.30
N ALA A 2 -6.17 -14.54 22.40
CA ALA A 2 -7.45 -13.88 22.62
C ALA A 2 -7.67 -12.85 21.50
N LYS A 3 -8.78 -12.96 20.75
CA LYS A 3 -9.13 -11.96 19.75
C LYS A 3 -9.65 -10.73 20.50
N HIS A 4 -9.04 -9.56 20.30
CA HIS A 4 -9.52 -8.34 20.94
C HIS A 4 -10.84 -7.90 20.28
N THR A 5 -11.83 -7.57 21.11
CA THR A 5 -13.14 -7.11 20.65
C THR A 5 -13.05 -5.65 20.23
N LEU A 6 -13.46 -5.36 19.00
CA LEU A 6 -13.48 -4.00 18.47
C LEU A 6 -14.74 -3.28 18.97
N THR A 7 -14.59 -2.41 19.97
CA THR A 7 -15.69 -1.56 20.45
C THR A 7 -15.97 -0.42 19.46
N PRO A 8 -17.16 0.19 19.48
CA PRO A 8 -17.48 1.35 18.63
C PRO A 8 -16.50 2.51 18.82
N GLU A 9 -16.10 2.79 20.06
CA GLU A 9 -15.12 3.84 20.38
C GLU A 9 -13.74 3.54 19.78
N MET A 10 -13.29 2.29 19.88
CA MET A 10 -12.02 1.87 19.27
C MET A 10 -12.10 1.94 17.75
N ASP A 11 -13.21 1.52 17.14
CA ASP A 11 -13.40 1.63 15.69
C ASP A 11 -13.35 3.08 15.22
N HIS A 12 -13.94 3.99 15.98
CA HIS A 12 -13.87 5.43 15.72
C HIS A 12 -12.43 5.95 15.79
N ALA A 13 -11.67 5.57 16.83
CA ALA A 13 -10.27 5.95 16.94
C ALA A 13 -9.42 5.40 15.77
N LEU A 14 -9.63 4.15 15.37
CA LEU A 14 -8.91 3.55 14.22
C LEU A 14 -9.27 4.24 12.90
N LYS A 15 -10.50 4.76 12.74
CA LYS A 15 -10.88 5.58 11.57
C LYS A 15 -10.11 6.89 11.54
N GLN A 16 -10.04 7.61 12.66
CA GLN A 16 -9.27 8.85 12.74
C GLN A 16 -7.79 8.65 12.42
N PHE A 17 -7.19 7.54 12.87
CA PHE A 17 -5.83 7.18 12.46
C PHE A 17 -5.75 6.85 10.97
N ALA A 18 -6.67 6.04 10.44
CA ALA A 18 -6.67 5.66 9.03
C ALA A 18 -6.78 6.87 8.09
N GLU A 19 -7.54 7.89 8.46
CA GLU A 19 -7.73 9.13 7.69
C GLU A 19 -6.47 10.01 7.64
N ARG A 20 -5.63 9.96 8.67
CA ARG A 20 -4.38 10.74 8.77
C ARG A 20 -3.18 10.04 8.16
N LEU A 21 -3.27 8.73 7.92
CA LEU A 21 -2.17 8.00 7.33
C LEU A 21 -2.05 8.39 5.86
N PRO A 22 -0.82 8.68 5.38
CA PRO A 22 -0.62 8.83 3.96
C PRO A 22 -1.01 7.51 3.30
N GLU A 23 -1.81 7.59 2.25
CA GLU A 23 -1.70 6.55 1.24
C GLU A 23 -0.26 6.66 0.74
N PRO A 24 0.54 5.57 0.74
CA PRO A 24 1.89 5.63 0.18
C PRO A 24 1.78 6.29 -1.18
N GLU A 25 2.65 7.30 -1.43
CA GLU A 25 2.65 8.08 -2.66
C GLU A 25 2.29 7.15 -3.81
N GLN A 26 1.11 7.39 -4.37
CA GLN A 26 0.75 6.75 -5.61
C GLN A 26 1.90 7.11 -6.55
N GLN A 27 2.73 6.14 -6.95
CA GLN A 27 3.37 6.27 -8.23
C GLN A 27 2.22 6.52 -9.19
N LYS A 28 2.21 7.74 -9.75
CA LYS A 28 1.02 8.43 -10.24
C LYS A 28 0.06 7.47 -10.95
N PRO A 29 -1.23 7.51 -10.63
CA PRO A 29 -2.20 6.64 -11.29
C PRO A 29 -2.15 6.92 -12.80
N GLY A 30 -1.92 5.87 -13.58
CA GLY A 30 -2.26 5.89 -14.99
C GLY A 30 -1.13 6.21 -15.98
N VAL A 31 0.13 5.89 -15.69
CA VAL A 31 1.01 5.53 -16.82
C VAL A 31 0.74 4.06 -17.12
N VAL A 32 -0.36 3.80 -17.84
CA VAL A 32 -0.36 2.64 -18.73
C VAL A 32 0.82 2.92 -19.66
N GLN A 33 1.99 2.39 -19.34
CA GLN A 33 3.12 2.51 -20.25
C GLN A 33 2.62 1.93 -21.57
N ALA A 34 2.88 2.64 -22.66
CA ALA A 34 2.59 2.15 -23.99
C ALA A 34 3.08 0.70 -24.09
N PRO A 35 2.36 -0.20 -24.79
CA PRO A 35 2.75 -1.59 -24.88
C PRO A 35 4.21 -1.69 -25.31
N ARG A 36 5.07 -2.27 -24.45
CA ARG A 36 6.50 -2.45 -24.71
C ARG A 36 6.74 -3.88 -25.16
N THR A 37 7.73 -4.08 -26.02
CA THR A 37 8.12 -5.43 -26.42
C THR A 37 8.74 -6.20 -25.25
N GLY A 38 8.58 -7.52 -25.23
CA GLY A 38 9.23 -8.36 -24.22
C GLY A 38 10.74 -8.20 -24.24
N ALA A 39 11.35 -7.92 -25.40
CA ALA A 39 12.77 -7.64 -25.53
C ALA A 39 13.21 -6.41 -24.74
N GLU A 40 12.46 -5.30 -24.84
CA GLU A 40 12.72 -4.07 -24.09
C GLU A 40 12.57 -4.28 -22.57
N ILE A 41 11.56 -5.04 -22.16
CA ILE A 41 11.28 -5.33 -20.75
C ILE A 41 12.36 -6.24 -20.15
N LEU A 42 12.78 -7.29 -20.89
CA LEU A 42 13.82 -8.22 -20.45
C LEU A 42 15.21 -7.57 -20.42
N ALA A 43 15.45 -6.54 -21.22
CA ALA A 43 16.69 -5.77 -21.17
C ALA A 43 16.82 -4.95 -19.88
N GLU A 44 15.72 -4.45 -19.32
CA GLU A 44 15.69 -3.73 -18.04
C GLU A 44 15.63 -4.67 -16.84
N ASN A 45 14.85 -5.74 -16.93
CA ASN A 45 14.71 -6.73 -15.88
C ASN A 45 14.65 -8.15 -16.48
N PRO A 46 15.79 -8.85 -16.59
CA PRO A 46 15.83 -10.17 -17.22
C PRO A 46 15.12 -11.26 -16.41
N GLU A 47 14.81 -11.03 -15.13
CA GLU A 47 14.13 -11.99 -14.26
C GLU A 47 12.61 -11.80 -14.25
N ILE A 48 12.08 -10.76 -14.90
CA ILE A 48 10.65 -10.49 -14.92
C ILE A 48 9.91 -11.64 -15.63
N ARG A 49 8.76 -12.01 -15.06
CA ARG A 49 7.93 -13.13 -15.51
C ARG A 49 6.52 -12.62 -15.76
N ASP A 50 5.78 -13.35 -16.59
CA ASP A 50 4.37 -13.10 -16.79
C ASP A 50 3.54 -13.47 -15.54
N LYS A 51 2.24 -13.17 -15.59
CA LYS A 51 1.28 -13.46 -14.51
C LYS A 51 1.20 -14.95 -14.13
N ASP A 52 1.62 -15.85 -15.03
CA ASP A 52 1.59 -17.30 -14.86
C ASP A 52 2.99 -17.84 -14.45
N GLY A 53 3.95 -16.95 -14.20
CA GLY A 53 5.32 -17.29 -13.76
C GLY A 53 6.25 -17.74 -14.88
N LYS A 54 5.88 -17.57 -16.15
CA LYS A 54 6.69 -17.92 -17.33
C LYS A 54 7.57 -16.74 -17.77
N PRO A 55 8.72 -17.00 -18.40
CA PRO A 55 9.52 -15.93 -19.00
C PRO A 55 8.72 -15.18 -20.08
N LEU A 56 8.94 -13.87 -20.22
CA LEU A 56 8.31 -13.10 -21.27
C LEU A 56 8.83 -13.52 -22.65
N ASN A 57 7.96 -13.42 -23.66
CA ASN A 57 8.32 -13.64 -25.05
C ASN A 57 8.87 -12.32 -25.64
N PRO A 58 10.11 -12.28 -26.16
CA PRO A 58 10.73 -11.06 -26.68
C PRO A 58 9.91 -10.34 -27.77
N GLU A 59 9.16 -11.08 -28.59
CA GLU A 59 8.41 -10.56 -29.74
C GLU A 59 7.00 -10.06 -29.37
N LYS A 60 6.51 -10.38 -28.17
CA LYS A 60 5.19 -9.98 -27.71
C LYS A 60 5.21 -8.61 -27.06
N HIS A 61 4.12 -7.88 -27.21
CA HIS A 61 3.92 -6.62 -26.51
C HIS A 61 3.22 -6.87 -25.17
N TYR A 62 3.72 -6.23 -24.12
CA TYR A 62 3.20 -6.34 -22.77
C TYR A 62 2.86 -4.96 -22.21
N TYR A 63 1.77 -4.94 -21.45
CA TYR A 63 1.44 -3.83 -20.57
C TYR A 63 2.01 -4.15 -19.19
N LEU A 64 2.97 -3.34 -18.74
CA LEU A 64 3.44 -3.38 -17.36
C LEU A 64 2.40 -2.68 -16.48
N ALA A 65 1.44 -3.45 -15.97
CA ALA A 65 0.55 -2.96 -14.93
C ALA A 65 1.26 -3.13 -13.59
N GLU A 66 1.71 -2.03 -12.99
CA GLU A 66 2.01 -2.06 -11.56
C GLU A 66 0.73 -2.40 -10.82
N THR A 67 0.73 -3.52 -10.10
CA THR A 67 -0.44 -3.96 -9.35
C THR A 67 -0.59 -3.04 -8.16
N HIS A 68 -1.29 -1.92 -8.35
CA HIS A 68 -1.57 -0.99 -7.26
C HIS A 68 -2.58 -1.63 -6.31
N THR A 69 -2.09 -2.21 -5.21
CA THR A 69 -2.99 -2.50 -4.08
C THR A 69 -3.18 -1.20 -3.30
N ARG A 70 -4.29 -0.49 -3.52
CA ARG A 70 -4.74 0.55 -2.59
C ARG A 70 -4.73 -0.04 -1.17
N ILE A 71 -3.88 0.51 -0.29
CA ILE A 71 -3.81 0.03 1.08
C ILE A 71 -5.02 0.55 1.82
N ASN A 72 -5.98 -0.33 2.11
CA ASN A 72 -7.07 0.01 3.02
C ASN A 72 -6.54 0.02 4.46
N HIS A 73 -6.03 1.17 4.90
CA HIS A 73 -5.45 1.37 6.23
C HIS A 73 -6.43 0.99 7.34
N LEU A 74 -7.70 1.40 7.23
CA LEU A 74 -8.74 1.04 8.19
C LEU A 74 -8.90 -0.48 8.34
N ARG A 75 -8.93 -1.22 7.22
CA ARG A 75 -8.99 -2.69 7.23
C ARG A 75 -7.77 -3.30 7.91
N ARG A 76 -6.57 -2.78 7.65
CA ARG A 76 -5.32 -3.27 8.25
C ARG A 76 -5.24 -2.96 9.75
N LEU A 77 -5.62 -1.75 10.17
CA LEU A 77 -5.70 -1.33 11.56
C LEU A 77 -6.70 -2.19 12.35
N ARG A 78 -7.91 -2.40 11.83
CA ARG A 78 -8.90 -3.31 12.44
C ARG A 78 -8.37 -4.74 12.57
N LYS A 79 -7.67 -5.23 11.55
CA LYS A 79 -7.05 -6.57 11.55
C LYS A 79 -5.94 -6.67 12.59
N ALA A 80 -5.07 -5.67 12.68
CA ALA A 80 -4.00 -5.58 13.67
C ALA A 80 -4.57 -5.58 15.09
N PHE A 81 -5.58 -4.71 15.34
CA PHE A 81 -6.25 -4.64 16.62
C PHE A 81 -6.86 -5.98 17.04
N ARG A 82 -7.61 -6.66 16.16
CA ARG A 82 -8.20 -7.97 16.47
C ARG A 82 -7.15 -9.05 16.79
N LYS A 83 -5.94 -8.93 16.23
CA LYS A 83 -4.87 -9.93 16.37
C LYS A 83 -4.06 -9.74 17.67
N GLY A 84 -3.75 -8.50 18.05
CA GLY A 84 -2.85 -8.21 19.18
C GLY A 84 -3.15 -6.90 19.90
N GLY A 85 -4.36 -6.37 19.77
CA GLY A 85 -4.82 -5.20 20.50
C GLY A 85 -4.10 -3.92 20.08
N LYS A 86 -3.88 -3.03 21.05
CA LYS A 86 -3.25 -1.73 20.81
C LYS A 86 -1.80 -1.86 20.34
N ASP A 87 -1.06 -2.83 20.87
CA ASP A 87 0.37 -3.00 20.55
C ASP A 87 0.59 -3.33 19.08
N ALA A 88 -0.25 -4.22 18.53
CA ALA A 88 -0.21 -4.56 17.10
C ALA A 88 -0.62 -3.37 16.19
N VAL A 89 -1.48 -2.48 16.68
CA VAL A 89 -1.82 -1.24 15.98
C VAL A 89 -0.64 -0.29 15.97
N VAL A 90 0.04 -0.11 17.12
CA VAL A 90 1.27 0.71 17.21
C VAL A 90 2.36 0.18 16.29
N GLU A 91 2.57 -1.14 16.26
CA GLU A 91 3.54 -1.77 15.35
C GLU A 91 3.22 -1.48 13.87
N TYR A 92 1.93 -1.52 13.49
CA TYR A 92 1.50 -1.15 12.15
C TYR A 92 1.69 0.34 11.85
N LEU A 93 1.55 1.20 12.85
CA LEU A 93 1.70 2.67 12.72
C LEU A 93 3.16 3.13 12.74
N ARG A 94 4.10 2.35 13.28
CA ARG A 94 5.53 2.70 13.40
C ARG A 94 6.16 3.23 12.09
N PRO A 95 5.94 2.62 10.90
CA PRO A 95 6.47 3.16 9.64
C PRO A 95 5.91 4.53 9.27
N TYR A 96 4.79 4.93 9.86
CA TYR A 96 4.07 6.16 9.58
C TYR A 96 4.20 7.22 10.67
N GLU A 97 5.01 6.98 11.71
CA GLU A 97 5.22 7.93 12.83
C GLU A 97 5.57 9.34 12.31
N LYS A 98 6.43 9.43 11.29
CA LYS A 98 6.82 10.71 10.68
C LYS A 98 5.65 11.51 10.12
N PHE A 99 4.61 10.83 9.63
CA PHE A 99 3.40 11.47 9.08
C PHE A 99 2.37 11.81 10.16
N LEU A 100 2.34 11.01 11.24
CA LEU A 100 1.50 11.31 12.40
C LEU A 100 2.04 12.48 13.23
N HIS A 101 3.34 12.77 13.11
CA HIS A 101 4.00 13.88 13.79
C HIS A 101 4.06 15.18 12.99
N THR A 102 3.60 15.23 11.74
CA THR A 102 3.47 16.49 11.01
C THR A 102 2.38 17.34 11.67
N PRO A 103 2.73 18.45 12.35
CA PRO A 103 1.70 19.35 12.83
C PRO A 103 1.06 20.01 11.61
N GLU A 104 -0.27 20.14 11.62
CA GLU A 104 -0.98 21.05 10.71
C GLU A 104 -0.56 22.51 11.01
N THR A 105 0.65 22.88 10.59
CA THR A 105 1.14 24.26 10.65
C THR A 105 1.97 24.52 9.40
N GLU A 106 1.27 24.70 8.29
CA GLU A 106 1.63 25.66 7.24
C GLU A 106 0.39 25.91 6.37
N ALA A 107 -0.71 26.28 7.06
CA ALA A 107 -1.74 27.09 6.44
C ALA A 107 -1.29 28.55 6.57
N ALA A 108 -0.98 29.17 5.42
CA ALA A 108 -0.88 30.60 5.18
C ALA A 108 0.24 31.37 5.90
N GLN A 109 1.33 31.65 5.18
CA GLN A 109 1.89 33.00 5.04
C GLN A 109 2.34 33.24 3.60
#